data_AF-A0A1R3KWX5-F1
#
_entry.id   AF-A0A1R3KWX5-F1
#
_cell.length_a   1.000
_cell.length_b   1.000
_cell.length_c   1.000
_cell.angle_alpha   90.00
_cell.angle_beta   90.00
_cell.angle_gamma   90.00
#
_symmetry.space_group_name_H-M   'P 1'
#
loop_
_entity.id
_entity.type
_entity.pdbx_description
1 polymer ?
#
loop_
_entity_poly.entity_id
_entity_poly.type
_entity_poly.pdbx_seq_one_letter_code
_entity_poly.pdbx_strand_id
1 'polypeptide(L)' 'VYQVDFVVLALGRYSGIPKFLLGKGPEVFHGEVIHFKDYAAMDYEVATKYIKGKRIVVVGAKRSALDIAMECC' A
#
# COMPACT_ATOMS: atom_id res chain seq x y z
N VAL A 1 8.06 -17.25 -3.15
CA VAL A 1 7.31 -16.20 -3.88
C VAL A 1 6.10 -15.83 -3.04
N TYR A 2 5.92 -14.56 -2.69
CA TYR A 2 4.74 -14.09 -1.96
C TYR A 2 3.69 -13.58 -2.95
N GLN A 3 2.43 -14.02 -2.81
CA GLN A 3 1.31 -13.59 -3.65
C GLN A 3 0.31 -12.79 -2.82
N VAL A 4 0.06 -11.55 -3.22
CA VAL A 4 -0.82 -10.61 -2.52
C VAL A 4 -1.64 -9.82 -3.53
N ASP A 5 -2.81 -9.34 -3.10
CA ASP A 5 -3.76 -8.62 -3.95
C ASP A 5 -3.43 -7.12 -4.00
N PHE A 6 -2.66 -6.62 -3.02
CA PHE A 6 -2.37 -5.20 -2.88
C PHE A 6 -1.05 -4.89 -2.15
N VAL A 7 -0.40 -3.77 -2.49
CA VAL A 7 0.80 -3.27 -1.80
C VAL A 7 0.66 -1.81 -1.39
N VAL A 8 0.84 -1.51 -0.10
CA VAL A 8 0.92 -0.15 0.45
C VAL A 8 2.37 0.23 0.72
N LEU A 9 2.87 1.28 0.08
CA LEU A 9 4.22 1.78 0.33
C LEU A 9 4.21 2.88 1.41
N ALA A 10 4.90 2.63 2.53
CA ALA A 10 5.01 3.47 3.72
C ALA A 10 6.49 3.78 4.07
N LEU A 11 7.27 4.20 3.07
CA LEU A 11 8.73 4.40 3.17
C LEU A 11 9.16 5.72 3.83
N GLY A 12 8.22 6.60 4.18
CA GLY A 12 8.49 7.86 4.88
C GLY A 12 8.79 9.04 3.96
N ARG A 13 10.06 9.49 3.89
CA ARG A 13 10.49 10.84 3.41
C ARG A 13 10.28 11.11 1.92
N TYR A 14 9.74 10.15 1.19
CA TYR A 14 9.47 10.25 -0.24
C TYR A 14 7.95 10.40 -0.43
N SER A 15 7.53 11.47 -1.08
CA SER A 15 6.14 11.62 -1.50
C SER A 15 5.92 10.80 -2.77
N GLY A 16 5.18 9.70 -2.66
CA GLY A 16 4.72 8.91 -3.80
C GLY A 16 5.48 7.59 -3.98
N ILE A 17 5.11 6.89 -5.04
CA ILE A 17 5.71 5.61 -5.42
C ILE A 17 7.18 5.86 -5.85
N PRO A 18 8.17 5.08 -5.36
CA PRO A 18 9.55 5.18 -5.81
C PRO A 18 9.67 5.06 -7.32
N LYS A 19 10.68 5.71 -7.92
CA LYS A 19 10.98 5.48 -9.33
C LYS A 19 11.59 4.09 -9.50
N PHE A 20 11.01 3.29 -10.36
CA PHE A 20 11.53 1.99 -10.75
C PHE A 20 12.19 2.08 -12.12
N LEU A 21 13.10 1.14 -12.40
CA LEU A 21 13.56 0.92 -13.77
C LEU A 21 12.38 0.47 -14.63
N LEU A 22 12.46 0.73 -15.94
CA LEU A 22 11.43 0.33 -16.90
C LEU A 22 11.11 -1.17 -16.77
N GLY A 23 9.84 -1.52 -16.57
CA GLY A 23 9.39 -2.91 -16.45
C GLY A 23 9.71 -3.54 -15.09
N LYS A 24 10.05 -2.73 -14.08
CA LYS A 24 10.31 -3.18 -12.71
C LYS A 24 9.50 -2.45 -11.66
N GLY A 25 8.54 -1.61 -12.06
CA GLY A 25 7.69 -0.86 -11.15
C GLY A 25 6.31 -1.48 -10.95
N PRO A 26 5.37 -0.69 -10.40
CA PRO A 26 3.98 -1.12 -10.19
C PRO A 26 3.31 -1.60 -11.47
N GLU A 27 3.75 -1.13 -12.64
CA GLU A 27 3.16 -1.45 -13.94
C GLU A 27 3.20 -2.94 -14.29
N VAL A 28 4.10 -3.71 -13.70
CA VAL A 28 4.17 -5.17 -13.89
C VAL A 28 3.45 -5.96 -12.79
N PHE A 29 2.95 -5.28 -11.76
CA PHE A 29 2.18 -5.90 -10.69
C PHE A 29 0.70 -6.01 -11.10
N HIS A 30 0.16 -7.23 -11.05
CA HIS A 30 -1.24 -7.51 -11.45
C HIS A 30 -2.26 -7.19 -10.34
N GLY A 31 -1.89 -6.26 -9.45
CA GLY A 31 -2.72 -5.74 -8.37
C GLY A 31 -2.51 -4.23 -8.26
N GLU A 32 -3.05 -3.62 -7.22
CA GLU A 32 -2.96 -2.18 -7.05
C GLU A 32 -1.76 -1.81 -6.14
N VAL A 33 -1.17 -0.64 -6.38
CA VAL A 33 -0.11 -0.07 -5.53
C VAL A 33 -0.49 1.37 -5.24
N ILE A 34 -0.72 1.70 -3.97
CA ILE A 34 -0.93 3.09 -3.53
C ILE A 34 0.13 3.52 -2.53
N HIS A 35 0.35 4.82 -2.47
CA HIS A 35 1.14 5.42 -1.42
C HIS A 35 0.28 5.63 -0.16
N PHE A 36 0.87 5.55 1.03
CA PHE A 36 0.14 5.77 2.30
C PHE A 36 -0.73 7.04 2.31
N LYS A 37 -0.24 8.13 1.70
CA LYS A 37 -0.99 9.40 1.63
C LYS A 37 -2.35 9.25 0.93
N ASP A 38 -2.41 8.43 -0.12
CA ASP A 38 -3.64 8.24 -0.89
C ASP A 38 -4.63 7.38 -0.09
N TYR A 39 -4.12 6.39 0.64
CA TYR A 39 -4.90 5.60 1.59
C TYR A 39 -5.45 6.48 2.72
N ALA A 40 -4.59 7.28 3.36
CA ALA A 40 -4.95 8.14 4.49
C ALA A 40 -5.89 9.29 4.12
N ALA A 41 -6.04 9.60 2.82
CA ALA A 41 -7.00 10.56 2.31
C ALA A 41 -8.39 9.97 2.09
N MET A 42 -8.55 8.64 2.17
CA MET A 42 -9.86 7.99 2.04
C MET A 42 -10.70 8.21 3.30
N ASP A 43 -12.00 8.41 3.12
CA ASP A 43 -12.94 8.34 4.23
C ASP A 43 -12.94 6.93 4.85
N TYR A 44 -13.21 6.86 6.16
CA TYR A 44 -13.17 5.61 6.92
C TYR A 44 -13.98 4.46 6.29
N GLU A 45 -15.19 4.75 5.81
CA GLU A 45 -16.03 3.73 5.16
C GLU A 45 -15.43 3.23 3.84
N VAL A 46 -14.78 4.13 3.09
CA VAL A 46 -14.12 3.81 1.83
C VAL A 46 -12.89 2.95 2.12
N ALA A 47 -12.03 3.37 3.06
CA ALA A 47 -10.85 2.62 3.49
C ALA A 47 -11.21 1.22 3.98
N THR A 48 -12.24 1.10 4.83
CA THR A 48 -12.72 -0.19 5.35
C THR A 48 -13.17 -1.13 4.23
N LYS A 49 -13.96 -0.65 3.27
CA LYS A 49 -14.38 -1.44 2.10
C LYS A 49 -13.19 -1.77 1.20
N TYR A 50 -12.22 -0.86 1.12
CA TYR A 50 -11.06 -1.00 0.27
C TYR A 50 -10.11 -2.10 0.73
N ILE A 51 -9.95 -2.32 2.05
CA ILE A 51 -9.07 -3.37 2.60
C ILE A 51 -9.77 -4.72 2.81
N LYS A 52 -11.10 -4.71 3.01
CA LYS A 52 -11.86 -5.91 3.39
C LYS A 52 -11.72 -7.05 2.38
N GLY A 53 -11.29 -8.22 2.87
CA GLY A 53 -11.20 -9.45 2.08
C GLY A 53 -10.03 -9.49 1.09
N LYS A 54 -9.10 -8.55 1.16
CA LYS A 54 -7.90 -8.49 0.29
C LYS A 54 -6.66 -8.94 1.06
N ARG A 55 -5.71 -9.58 0.36
CA ARG A 55 -4.36 -9.82 0.88
C ARG A 55 -3.49 -8.59 0.64
N ILE A 56 -3.07 -7.94 1.71
CA ILE A 56 -2.38 -6.65 1.65
C ILE A 56 -0.95 -6.81 2.15
N VAL A 57 0.01 -6.21 1.47
CA VAL A 57 1.39 -6.04 1.94
C VAL A 57 1.64 -4.58 2.24
N VAL A 58 2.06 -4.27 3.45
CA VAL A 58 2.53 -2.93 3.81
C VAL A 58 4.05 -2.94 3.80
N VAL A 59 4.67 -2.07 3.00
CA VAL A 59 6.11 -1.94 2.82
C VAL A 59 6.58 -0.65 3.49
N GLY A 60 7.11 -0.78 4.70
CA GLY A 60 7.62 0.33 5.50
C GLY A 60 7.78 -0.10 6.95
N ALA A 61 8.57 0.64 7.73
CA ALA A 61 8.86 0.29 9.13
C ALA A 61 8.60 1.45 10.11
N LYS A 62 7.96 2.53 9.64
CA LYS A 62 7.62 3.70 10.46
C LYS A 62 6.17 3.63 10.90
N ARG A 63 5.76 4.56 11.78
CA ARG A 63 4.41 4.65 12.34
C ARG A 63 3.28 4.45 11.30
N SER A 64 3.37 5.14 10.16
CA SER A 64 2.39 5.00 9.07
C SER A 64 2.22 3.57 8.53
N ALA A 65 3.29 2.77 8.52
CA ALA A 65 3.22 1.37 8.09
C ALA A 65 2.52 0.50 9.14
N LEU A 66 2.83 0.72 10.43
CA LEU A 66 2.21 0.00 11.54
C LEU A 66 0.71 0.30 11.62
N ASP A 67 0.32 1.58 11.51
CA ASP A 67 -1.08 2.01 11.65
C ASP A 67 -1.97 1.28 10.61
N ILE A 68 -1.55 1.24 9.34
CA ILE A 68 -2.30 0.52 8.29
C ILE A 68 -2.28 -0.99 8.50
N ALA A 69 -1.13 -1.56 8.88
CA ALA A 69 -1.03 -3.00 9.11
C ALA A 69 -1.98 -3.46 10.22
N MET A 70 -2.21 -2.62 11.24
CA MET A 70 -3.20 -2.86 12.29
C MET A 70 -4.64 -2.77 11.79
N GLU A 71 -4.95 -1.86 10.86
CA GLU A 71 -6.29 -1.78 10.24
C GLU A 71 -6.60 -2.97 9.32
N CYS A 72 -5.56 -3.61 8.76
CA CYS A 72 -5.70 -4.75 7.85
C CYS A 72 -5.85 -6.11 8.56
N CYS A 73 -5.59 -6.18 9.87
CA CYS A 73 -5.77 -7.38 10.70
C CYS A 73 -7.22 -7.52 11.19
#